data_AF-A0A7V6PDS0-F1
#
_entry.id   AF-A0A7V6PDS0-F1
#
_cell.length_a   1.000
_cell.length_b   1.000
_cell.length_c   1.000
_cell.angle_alpha   90.00
_cell.angle_beta   90.00
_cell.angle_gamma   90.00
#
_symmetry.space_group_name_H-M   'P 1'
#
loop_
_entity.id
_entity.type
_entity.pdbx_description
1 polymer ?
#
loop_
_entity_poly.entity_id
_entity_poly.type
_entity_poly.pdbx_seq_one_letter_code
_entity_poly.pdbx_strand_id
1 'polypeptide(L)'
;GEYDALAYQAFNGARRAFDAAKPAKGRKKAVIVDLDETMIDNTAYAGWRVRQGVPFTEETWARWMAAGQAHPIAGAVEFARHVNANGGTMFYVTNRDARSFQSTAANIEKLGFPGVSAKTLLLNSGQSNKQERFDSIKAEGYDVVIYMGDNLNDFGAATFHKNNQQRRAFVEANREAFGTKFFMLPNPSYGDWVSGMAQDYYKQSPQRQLEIKRKSIRSWAG
;
A
#
# COMPACT_ATOMS: atom_id res chain seq x y z
N GLY A 1 6.67 4.70 17.95
CA GLY A 1 7.79 3.92 18.53
C GLY A 1 8.22 2.82 17.58
N GLU A 2 7.84 1.57 17.87
CA GLU A 2 8.20 0.37 17.09
C GLU A 2 7.63 0.41 15.68
N TYR A 3 6.39 0.91 15.51
CA TYR A 3 5.79 1.14 14.20
C TYR A 3 6.67 2.06 13.33
N ASP A 4 7.08 3.22 13.87
CA ASP A 4 7.95 4.17 13.15
C ASP A 4 9.32 3.55 12.86
N ALA A 5 9.87 2.76 13.79
CA ALA A 5 11.12 2.04 13.56
C ALA A 5 11.00 1.04 12.40
N LEU A 6 9.88 0.31 12.28
CA LEU A 6 9.59 -0.57 11.15
C LEU A 6 9.42 0.21 9.85
N ALA A 7 8.74 1.36 9.88
CA ALA A 7 8.62 2.25 8.73
C ALA A 7 9.99 2.73 8.26
N TYR A 8 10.79 3.32 9.16
CA TYR A 8 12.16 3.71 8.85
C TYR A 8 13.01 2.54 8.36
N GLN A 9 12.88 1.35 8.93
CA GLN A 9 13.59 0.16 8.47
C GLN A 9 13.25 -0.16 7.00
N ALA A 10 11.96 -0.14 6.64
CA ALA A 10 11.51 -0.38 5.28
C ALA A 10 12.06 0.68 4.31
N PHE A 11 11.90 1.97 4.63
CA PHE A 11 12.40 3.06 3.78
C PHE A 11 13.92 3.12 3.67
N ASN A 12 14.66 2.84 4.75
CA ASN A 12 16.11 2.75 4.72
C ASN A 12 16.60 1.59 3.85
N GLY A 13 15.93 0.44 3.93
CA GLY A 13 16.18 -0.69 3.04
C GLY A 13 15.89 -0.35 1.59
N ALA A 14 14.73 0.27 1.33
CA ALA A 14 14.29 0.66 -0.01
C ALA A 14 15.25 1.68 -0.62
N ARG A 15 15.74 2.65 0.15
CA ARG A 15 16.75 3.61 -0.32
C ARG A 15 18.04 2.92 -0.75
N ARG A 16 18.58 2.00 0.06
CA ARG A 16 19.80 1.26 -0.29
C ARG A 16 19.61 0.39 -1.53
N ALA A 17 18.48 -0.31 -1.63
CA ALA A 17 18.15 -1.11 -2.80
C ALA A 17 17.97 -0.25 -4.05
N PHE A 18 17.32 0.92 -3.90
CA PHE A 18 17.19 1.89 -4.97
C PHE A 18 18.58 2.31 -5.43
N ASP A 19 19.45 2.82 -4.55
CA ASP A 19 20.78 3.31 -4.90
C ASP A 19 21.62 2.25 -5.63
N ALA A 20 21.53 0.98 -5.22
CA ALA A 20 22.24 -0.13 -5.85
C ALA A 20 21.64 -0.58 -7.19
N ALA A 21 20.34 -0.40 -7.40
CA ALA A 21 19.65 -0.92 -8.58
C ALA A 21 20.06 -0.17 -9.86
N LYS A 22 20.34 -0.93 -10.92
CA LYS A 22 20.53 -0.40 -12.27
C LYS A 22 19.32 -0.81 -13.11
N PRO A 23 18.60 0.12 -13.75
CA PRO A 23 17.51 -0.25 -14.64
C PRO A 23 18.07 -1.04 -15.83
N ALA A 24 17.25 -1.90 -16.42
CA ALA A 24 17.60 -2.58 -17.66
C ALA A 24 17.99 -1.58 -18.77
N LYS A 25 18.88 -1.99 -19.67
CA LYS A 25 19.42 -1.13 -20.73
C LYS A 25 18.30 -0.46 -21.54
N GLY A 26 18.37 0.86 -21.65
CA GLY A 26 17.37 1.67 -22.38
C GLY A 26 16.08 1.95 -21.62
N ARG A 27 15.97 1.57 -20.34
CA ARG A 27 14.79 1.80 -19.51
C ARG A 27 15.05 2.85 -18.43
N LYS A 28 13.99 3.60 -18.06
CA LYS A 28 14.00 4.58 -16.97
C LYS A 28 13.76 3.88 -15.64
N LYS A 29 14.47 4.25 -14.58
CA LYS A 29 14.32 3.64 -13.25
C LYS A 29 13.04 4.14 -12.57
N ALA A 30 12.21 3.23 -12.07
CA ALA A 30 10.96 3.56 -11.39
C ALA A 30 10.84 2.87 -10.03
N VAL A 31 10.13 3.53 -9.13
CA VAL A 31 9.67 2.98 -7.86
C VAL A 31 8.15 3.09 -7.84
N ILE A 32 7.49 1.99 -7.53
CA ILE A 32 6.04 1.94 -7.35
C ILE A 32 5.75 1.85 -5.85
N VAL A 33 4.85 2.70 -5.37
CA VAL A 33 4.37 2.68 -3.99
C VAL A 33 2.85 2.71 -3.95
N ASP A 34 2.24 2.04 -2.97
CA ASP A 34 0.89 2.39 -2.53
C ASP A 34 0.89 3.74 -1.79
N LEU A 35 -0.30 4.31 -1.50
CA LEU A 35 -0.44 5.48 -0.66
C LEU A 35 -0.90 5.12 0.76
N ASP A 36 -2.08 4.55 0.93
CA ASP A 36 -2.76 4.45 2.21
C ASP A 36 -2.08 3.39 3.09
N GLU A 37 -1.61 3.78 4.28
CA GLU A 37 -0.85 2.94 5.21
C GLU A 37 0.54 2.51 4.68
N THR A 38 0.98 3.09 3.56
CA THR A 38 2.33 2.92 2.99
C THR A 38 3.12 4.23 2.97
N MET A 39 2.56 5.29 2.38
CA MET A 39 3.19 6.61 2.29
C MET A 39 2.47 7.63 3.19
N ILE A 40 1.16 7.48 3.38
CA ILE A 40 0.32 8.34 4.20
C ILE A 40 -0.43 7.52 5.25
N ASP A 41 -0.56 8.10 6.43
CA ASP A 41 -1.18 7.51 7.62
C ASP A 41 -2.65 7.96 7.71
N ASN A 42 -3.57 6.98 7.68
CA ASN A 42 -5.01 7.19 7.85
C ASN A 42 -5.52 6.59 9.18
N THR A 43 -4.66 6.26 10.13
CA THR A 43 -5.02 5.63 11.41
C THR A 43 -5.97 6.50 12.24
N ALA A 44 -5.96 7.83 12.06
CA ALA A 44 -6.95 8.72 12.66
C ALA A 44 -8.39 8.38 12.24
N TYR A 45 -8.62 7.95 10.99
CA TYR A 45 -9.92 7.45 10.54
C TYR A 45 -10.28 6.12 11.21
N ALA A 46 -9.32 5.22 11.39
CA ALA A 46 -9.54 4.00 12.18
C ALA A 46 -9.91 4.32 13.64
N GLY A 47 -9.21 5.27 14.26
CA GLY A 47 -9.51 5.75 15.61
C GLY A 47 -10.90 6.39 15.73
N TRP A 48 -11.31 7.19 14.74
CA TRP A 48 -12.67 7.73 14.67
C TRP A 48 -13.72 6.62 14.63
N ARG A 49 -13.54 5.61 13.76
CA ARG A 49 -14.47 4.46 13.65
C ARG A 49 -14.61 3.70 14.97
N VAL A 50 -13.50 3.47 15.67
CA VAL A 50 -13.52 2.81 16.99
C VAL A 50 -14.32 3.64 17.99
N ARG A 51 -14.08 4.96 18.06
CA ARG A 51 -14.81 5.85 18.98
C ARG A 51 -16.31 5.93 18.68
N GLN A 52 -16.70 5.85 17.41
CA GLN A 52 -18.10 5.90 16.99
C GLN A 52 -18.78 4.52 16.98
N GLY A 53 -18.02 3.42 17.09
CA GLY A 53 -18.56 2.06 16.98
C GLY A 53 -19.13 1.73 15.59
N VAL A 54 -18.62 2.37 14.54
CA VAL A 54 -19.13 2.22 13.16
C VAL A 54 -18.17 1.44 12.26
N PRO A 55 -18.68 0.68 11.26
CA PRO A 55 -17.83 0.00 10.29
C PRO A 55 -17.18 0.98 9.30
N PHE A 56 -16.33 0.45 8.43
CA PHE A 56 -15.94 1.16 7.21
C PHE A 56 -17.17 1.43 6.34
N THR A 57 -17.28 2.63 5.77
CA THR A 57 -18.13 2.91 4.62
C THR A 57 -17.39 3.80 3.64
N GLU A 58 -17.72 3.71 2.35
CA GLU A 58 -17.18 4.61 1.32
C GLU A 58 -17.54 6.07 1.59
N GLU A 59 -18.73 6.33 2.15
CA GLU A 59 -19.18 7.68 2.47
C GLU A 59 -18.31 8.34 3.57
N THR A 60 -18.09 7.63 4.68
CA THR A 60 -17.25 8.13 5.78
C THR A 60 -15.79 8.23 5.38
N TRP A 61 -15.32 7.34 4.49
CA TRP A 61 -13.99 7.41 3.90
C TRP A 61 -13.82 8.63 3.00
N ALA A 62 -14.79 8.93 2.13
CA ALA A 62 -14.78 10.14 1.32
C ALA A 62 -14.74 11.41 2.18
N ARG A 63 -15.50 11.45 3.27
CA ARG A 63 -15.45 12.54 4.26
C ARG A 63 -14.07 12.68 4.92
N TRP A 64 -13.42 11.58 5.27
CA TRP A 64 -12.05 11.58 5.80
C TRP A 64 -11.05 12.14 4.77
N MET A 65 -11.11 11.66 3.53
CA MET A 65 -10.22 12.14 2.47
C MET A 65 -10.39 13.65 2.22
N ALA A 66 -11.63 14.14 2.22
CA ALA A 66 -11.95 15.56 2.07
C ALA A 66 -11.43 16.42 3.23
N ALA A 67 -11.29 15.86 4.43
CA ALA A 67 -10.75 16.57 5.58
C ALA A 67 -9.24 16.89 5.44
N GLY A 68 -8.49 16.12 4.61
CA GLY A 68 -7.08 16.38 4.35
C GLY A 68 -6.18 16.32 5.58
N GLN A 69 -6.53 15.45 6.54
CA GLN A 69 -5.87 15.34 7.85
C GLN A 69 -4.87 14.17 7.96
N ALA A 70 -4.72 13.36 6.91
CA ALA A 70 -3.68 12.34 6.86
C ALA A 70 -2.30 12.99 6.94
N HIS A 71 -1.36 12.35 7.62
CA HIS A 71 0.04 12.79 7.68
C HIS A 71 0.95 11.78 7.00
N PRO A 72 2.21 12.13 6.68
CA PRO A 72 3.12 11.18 6.08
C PRO A 72 3.51 10.09 7.07
N ILE A 73 3.74 8.88 6.57
CA ILE A 73 4.41 7.83 7.34
C ILE A 73 5.89 8.20 7.50
N ALA A 74 6.45 7.86 8.66
CA ALA A 74 7.84 8.14 9.00
C ALA A 74 8.81 7.64 7.90
N GLY A 75 9.58 8.56 7.30
CA GLY A 75 10.56 8.28 6.24
C GLY A 75 10.02 8.30 4.80
N ALA A 76 8.71 8.41 4.61
CA ALA A 76 8.07 8.30 3.29
C ALA A 76 8.43 9.48 2.37
N VAL A 77 8.36 10.71 2.89
CA VAL A 77 8.62 11.93 2.11
C VAL A 77 10.09 12.00 1.72
N GLU A 78 10.99 11.69 2.64
CA GLU A 78 12.43 11.67 2.42
C GLU A 78 12.81 10.65 1.36
N PHE A 79 12.24 9.44 1.42
CA PHE A 79 12.45 8.41 0.42
C PHE A 79 11.95 8.85 -0.97
N ALA A 80 10.73 9.37 -1.07
CA ALA A 80 10.17 9.81 -2.35
C ALA A 80 10.99 10.94 -2.99
N ARG A 81 11.43 11.91 -2.18
CA ARG A 81 12.34 12.99 -2.60
C ARG A 81 13.68 12.45 -3.07
N HIS A 82 14.27 11.51 -2.33
CA HIS A 82 15.52 10.87 -2.70
C HIS A 82 15.42 10.17 -4.05
N VAL A 83 14.37 9.38 -4.29
CA VAL A 83 14.16 8.69 -5.58
C VAL A 83 14.11 9.67 -6.74
N ASN A 84 13.26 10.70 -6.66
CA ASN A 84 13.10 11.66 -7.76
C ASN A 84 14.36 12.53 -7.98
N ALA A 85 15.10 12.86 -6.91
CA ALA A 85 16.34 13.63 -7.01
C ALA A 85 17.52 12.81 -7.57
N ASN A 86 17.47 11.48 -7.50
CA ASN A 86 18.57 10.58 -7.86
C ASN A 86 18.26 9.71 -9.09
N GLY A 87 17.60 10.30 -10.09
CA GLY A 87 17.40 9.69 -11.41
C GLY A 87 16.32 8.59 -11.47
N GLY A 88 15.49 8.47 -10.44
CA GLY A 88 14.30 7.63 -10.44
C GLY A 88 13.02 8.41 -10.70
N THR A 89 11.93 7.70 -10.90
CA THR A 89 10.58 8.27 -10.93
C THR A 89 9.69 7.52 -9.94
N MET A 90 9.11 8.26 -9.00
CA MET A 90 8.06 7.76 -8.11
C MET A 90 6.74 7.62 -8.87
N PHE A 91 6.10 6.47 -8.69
CA PHE A 91 4.72 6.21 -9.11
C PHE A 91 3.90 5.81 -7.88
N TYR A 92 2.87 6.60 -7.60
CA TYR A 92 1.90 6.40 -6.53
C TYR A 92 0.69 5.66 -7.10
N VAL A 93 0.60 4.35 -6.86
CA VAL A 93 -0.46 3.49 -7.38
C VAL A 93 -1.39 3.09 -6.23
N THR A 94 -2.54 3.74 -6.15
CA THR A 94 -3.44 3.68 -4.97
C THR A 94 -4.83 3.19 -5.34
N ASN A 95 -5.53 2.55 -4.40
CA ASN A 95 -6.93 2.18 -4.58
C ASN A 95 -7.94 3.27 -4.21
N ARG A 96 -7.49 4.49 -3.90
CA ARG A 96 -8.38 5.66 -3.90
C ARG A 96 -9.07 5.80 -5.26
N ASP A 97 -10.33 6.20 -5.22
CA ASP A 97 -11.20 6.29 -6.39
C ASP A 97 -10.74 7.42 -7.33
N ALA A 98 -10.65 7.17 -8.64
CA ALA A 98 -10.20 8.13 -9.65
C ALA A 98 -10.94 9.48 -9.61
N ARG A 99 -12.21 9.52 -9.17
CA ARG A 99 -12.97 10.76 -8.97
C ARG A 99 -12.34 11.68 -7.91
N SER A 100 -11.51 11.13 -7.02
CA SER A 100 -10.79 11.85 -5.97
C SER A 100 -9.37 12.29 -6.37
N PHE A 101 -9.03 12.26 -7.67
CA PHE A 101 -7.67 12.58 -8.15
C PHE A 101 -7.19 13.94 -7.64
N GLN A 102 -7.97 15.01 -7.87
CA GLN A 102 -7.56 16.38 -7.55
C GLN A 102 -7.32 16.57 -6.04
N SER A 103 -8.24 16.06 -5.21
CA SER A 103 -8.09 16.11 -3.75
C SER A 103 -6.92 15.27 -3.25
N THR A 104 -6.69 14.09 -3.85
CA THR A 104 -5.58 13.22 -3.46
C THR A 104 -4.24 13.87 -3.83
N ALA A 105 -4.11 14.39 -5.05
CA ALA A 105 -2.93 15.08 -5.52
C ALA A 105 -2.58 16.28 -4.62
N ALA A 106 -3.54 17.18 -4.40
CA ALA A 106 -3.33 18.35 -3.55
C ALA A 106 -2.93 17.97 -2.11
N ASN A 107 -3.53 16.91 -1.56
CA ASN A 107 -3.18 16.41 -0.22
C ASN A 107 -1.73 15.92 -0.17
N ILE A 108 -1.32 15.03 -1.08
CA ILE A 108 0.05 14.48 -1.03
C ILE A 108 1.11 15.52 -1.43
N GLU A 109 0.79 16.48 -2.30
CA GLU A 109 1.66 17.63 -2.59
C GLU A 109 1.87 18.51 -1.36
N LYS A 110 0.79 18.83 -0.62
CA LYS A 110 0.86 19.57 0.64
C LYS A 110 1.71 18.85 1.69
N LEU A 111 1.67 17.52 1.70
CA LEU A 111 2.52 16.68 2.55
C LEU A 111 3.99 16.62 2.09
N GLY A 112 4.30 17.20 0.94
CA GLY A 112 5.67 17.37 0.44
C GLY A 112 6.16 16.24 -0.46
N PHE A 113 5.27 15.36 -0.94
CA PHE A 113 5.61 14.32 -1.91
C PHE A 113 5.92 14.92 -3.29
N PRO A 114 7.04 14.53 -3.93
CA PRO A 114 7.48 15.11 -5.17
C PRO A 114 6.81 14.47 -6.40
N GLY A 115 6.81 15.21 -7.51
CA GLY A 115 6.52 14.66 -8.84
C GLY A 115 5.11 14.10 -8.98
N VAL A 116 4.12 14.69 -8.31
CA VAL A 116 2.71 14.30 -8.38
C VAL A 116 2.12 14.87 -9.68
N SER A 117 1.50 14.01 -10.49
CA SER A 117 0.91 14.38 -11.78
C SER A 117 -0.03 13.27 -12.26
N ALA A 118 -0.81 13.52 -13.31
CA ALA A 118 -1.66 12.50 -13.94
C ALA A 118 -0.86 11.27 -14.43
N LYS A 119 0.45 11.43 -14.67
CA LYS A 119 1.35 10.35 -15.09
C LYS A 119 1.77 9.46 -13.92
N THR A 120 2.05 10.06 -12.78
CA THR A 120 2.72 9.43 -11.64
C THR A 120 1.77 9.04 -10.52
N LEU A 121 0.56 9.60 -10.49
CA LEU A 121 -0.49 9.28 -9.54
C LEU A 121 -1.59 8.48 -10.25
N LEU A 122 -1.61 7.15 -10.03
CA LEU A 122 -2.51 6.22 -10.72
C LEU A 122 -3.56 5.65 -9.74
N LEU A 123 -4.76 6.22 -9.79
CA LEU A 123 -5.89 5.84 -8.93
C LEU A 123 -6.68 4.67 -9.52
N ASN A 124 -7.59 4.12 -8.71
CA ASN A 124 -8.50 3.06 -9.13
C ASN A 124 -9.64 3.62 -10.01
N SER A 125 -9.76 3.10 -11.24
CA SER A 125 -10.80 3.46 -12.22
C SER A 125 -11.78 2.31 -12.51
N GLY A 126 -11.96 1.37 -11.57
CA GLY A 126 -12.92 0.27 -11.68
C GLY A 126 -12.38 -1.06 -11.16
N GLN A 127 -11.05 -1.22 -11.10
CA GLN A 127 -10.36 -2.43 -10.66
C GLN A 127 -9.34 -2.17 -9.54
N SER A 128 -9.60 -2.78 -8.38
CA SER A 128 -8.71 -2.72 -7.22
C SER A 128 -7.42 -3.52 -7.37
N ASN A 129 -7.35 -4.41 -8.37
CA ASN A 129 -6.09 -5.03 -8.79
C ASN A 129 -5.20 -3.96 -9.44
N LYS A 130 -3.93 -3.91 -9.04
CA LYS A 130 -2.99 -2.88 -9.50
C LYS A 130 -2.17 -3.28 -10.73
N GLN A 131 -2.29 -4.52 -11.20
CA GLN A 131 -1.45 -5.08 -12.26
C GLN A 131 -1.51 -4.29 -13.56
N GLU A 132 -2.69 -3.92 -14.03
CA GLU A 132 -2.83 -3.11 -15.26
C GLU A 132 -2.12 -1.77 -15.15
N ARG A 133 -2.19 -1.12 -13.98
CA ARG A 133 -1.46 0.13 -13.71
C ARG A 133 0.05 -0.10 -13.67
N PHE A 134 0.52 -1.20 -13.07
CA PHE A 134 1.94 -1.56 -13.10
C PHE A 134 2.44 -1.80 -14.52
N ASP A 135 1.63 -2.46 -15.35
CA ASP A 135 2.01 -2.78 -16.73
C ASP A 135 1.98 -1.53 -17.62
N SER A 136 1.08 -0.57 -17.37
CA SER A 136 1.10 0.73 -18.05
C SER A 136 2.41 1.50 -17.80
N ILE A 137 2.93 1.48 -16.56
CA ILE A 137 4.21 2.10 -16.21
C ILE A 137 5.35 1.43 -16.99
N LYS A 138 5.36 0.10 -17.05
CA LYS A 138 6.37 -0.64 -17.84
C LYS A 138 6.23 -0.36 -19.34
N ALA A 139 5.02 -0.25 -19.87
CA ALA A 139 4.80 0.05 -21.29
C ALA A 139 5.41 1.40 -21.69
N GLU A 140 5.46 2.38 -20.78
CA GLU A 140 6.12 3.67 -20.99
C GLU A 140 7.67 3.66 -20.90
N GLY A 141 8.27 2.48 -20.90
CA GLY A 141 9.72 2.31 -20.90
C GLY A 141 10.37 2.44 -19.52
N TYR A 142 9.60 2.27 -18.44
CA TYR A 142 10.16 2.20 -17.09
C TYR A 142 10.54 0.76 -16.70
N ASP A 143 11.61 0.63 -15.93
CA ASP A 143 11.98 -0.58 -15.20
C ASP A 143 11.72 -0.32 -13.71
N VAL A 144 10.79 -1.10 -13.14
CA VAL A 144 10.37 -0.93 -11.76
C VAL A 144 11.28 -1.75 -10.86
N VAL A 145 12.19 -1.05 -10.18
CA VAL A 145 13.22 -1.66 -9.34
C VAL A 145 12.74 -1.90 -7.90
N ILE A 146 11.72 -1.17 -7.46
CA ILE A 146 11.12 -1.31 -6.12
C ILE A 146 9.60 -1.25 -6.23
N TYR A 147 8.94 -2.13 -5.46
CA TYR A 147 7.54 -2.04 -5.10
C TYR A 147 7.44 -1.92 -3.58
N MET A 148 6.57 -1.04 -3.10
CA MET A 148 6.40 -0.84 -1.67
C MET A 148 4.93 -0.67 -1.31
N GLY A 149 4.50 -1.32 -0.24
CA GLY A 149 3.09 -1.41 0.12
C GLY A 149 2.89 -2.06 1.49
N ASP A 150 1.69 -1.92 2.05
CA ASP A 150 1.25 -2.64 3.24
C ASP A 150 0.50 -3.93 2.90
N ASN A 151 0.18 -4.14 1.62
CA ASN A 151 -0.59 -5.29 1.14
C ASN A 151 0.20 -6.06 0.06
N LEU A 152 0.16 -7.41 0.10
CA LEU A 152 0.79 -8.25 -0.93
C LEU A 152 0.27 -7.98 -2.35
N ASN A 153 -0.93 -7.41 -2.49
CA ASN A 153 -1.48 -7.00 -3.79
C ASN A 153 -0.73 -5.80 -4.40
N ASP A 154 0.10 -5.10 -3.61
CA ASP A 154 0.95 -4.00 -4.07
C ASP A 154 2.22 -4.49 -4.79
N PHE A 155 2.46 -5.81 -4.79
CA PHE A 155 3.59 -6.45 -5.47
C PHE A 155 3.18 -7.21 -6.73
N GLY A 156 1.89 -7.18 -7.09
CA GLY A 156 1.33 -7.78 -8.30
C GLY A 156 0.05 -8.56 -8.05
N ALA A 157 -0.52 -9.13 -9.12
CA ALA A 157 -1.82 -9.80 -9.07
C ALA A 157 -1.81 -11.19 -8.39
N ALA A 158 -0.65 -11.78 -8.11
CA ALA A 158 -0.53 -13.18 -7.67
C ALA A 158 -1.33 -13.50 -6.40
N THR A 159 -1.48 -12.52 -5.51
CA THR A 159 -2.18 -12.67 -4.23
C THR A 159 -3.60 -12.10 -4.21
N PHE A 160 -4.06 -11.57 -5.35
CA PHE A 160 -5.39 -10.97 -5.50
C PHE A 160 -6.49 -12.04 -5.39
N HIS A 161 -7.48 -11.79 -4.53
CA HIS A 161 -8.55 -12.72 -4.14
C HIS A 161 -8.06 -14.11 -3.68
N LYS A 162 -6.87 -14.19 -3.09
CA LYS A 162 -6.33 -15.43 -2.50
C LYS A 162 -6.59 -15.47 -1.00
N ASN A 163 -6.81 -16.67 -0.47
CA ASN A 163 -6.94 -16.85 0.98
C ASN A 163 -5.59 -16.67 1.70
N ASN A 164 -5.61 -16.56 3.03
CA ASN A 164 -4.40 -16.30 3.80
C ASN A 164 -3.35 -17.42 3.74
N GLN A 165 -3.74 -18.68 3.48
CA GLN A 165 -2.79 -19.77 3.27
C GLN A 165 -2.01 -19.58 1.96
N GLN A 166 -2.71 -19.29 0.87
CA GLN A 166 -2.11 -19.02 -0.43
C GLN A 166 -1.24 -17.76 -0.41
N ARG A 167 -1.69 -16.70 0.30
CA ARG A 167 -0.91 -15.47 0.52
C ARG A 167 0.40 -15.74 1.26
N ARG A 168 0.38 -16.58 2.30
CA ARG A 168 1.61 -17.03 2.99
C ARG A 168 2.51 -17.87 2.10
N ALA A 169 1.96 -18.75 1.27
CA ALA A 169 2.73 -19.53 0.31
C ALA A 169 3.44 -18.65 -0.73
N PHE A 170 2.79 -17.57 -1.19
CA PHE A 170 3.44 -16.56 -2.04
C PHE A 170 4.62 -15.90 -1.33
N VAL A 171 4.47 -15.52 -0.05
CA VAL A 171 5.56 -14.92 0.73
C VAL A 171 6.75 -15.89 0.81
N GLU A 172 6.50 -17.16 1.16
CA GLU A 172 7.53 -18.19 1.26
C GLU A 172 8.26 -18.44 -0.07
N ALA A 173 7.52 -18.50 -1.18
CA ALA A 173 8.09 -18.67 -2.52
C ALA A 173 8.92 -17.46 -2.99
N ASN A 174 8.68 -16.27 -2.42
CA ASN A 174 9.35 -15.02 -2.79
C ASN A 174 10.17 -14.43 -1.63
N ARG A 175 10.59 -15.26 -0.65
CA ARG A 175 11.23 -14.79 0.60
C ARG A 175 12.38 -13.80 0.36
N GLU A 176 13.22 -14.05 -0.64
CA GLU A 176 14.40 -13.25 -0.98
C GLU A 176 14.05 -11.92 -1.67
N ALA A 177 12.83 -11.77 -2.18
CA ALA A 177 12.36 -10.53 -2.80
C ALA A 177 12.00 -9.47 -1.74
N PHE A 178 11.64 -9.89 -0.52
CA PHE A 178 11.30 -8.96 0.56
C PHE A 178 12.55 -8.30 1.14
N GLY A 179 12.55 -6.98 1.21
CA GLY A 179 13.72 -6.18 1.61
C GLY A 179 14.74 -5.93 0.49
N THR A 180 14.49 -6.42 -0.73
CA THR A 180 15.34 -6.20 -1.91
C THR A 180 14.57 -5.54 -3.05
N LYS A 181 13.39 -6.09 -3.40
CA LYS A 181 12.49 -5.56 -4.43
C LYS A 181 11.11 -5.21 -3.88
N PHE A 182 10.63 -5.97 -2.91
CA PHE A 182 9.35 -5.76 -2.23
C PHE A 182 9.62 -5.22 -0.82
N PHE A 183 9.11 -4.04 -0.51
CA PHE A 183 9.27 -3.42 0.79
C PHE A 183 7.91 -3.32 1.47
N MET A 184 7.77 -3.99 2.61
CA MET A 184 6.51 -4.10 3.35
C MET A 184 6.43 -3.06 4.46
N LEU A 185 5.28 -2.40 4.55
CA LEU A 185 4.90 -1.59 5.72
C LEU A 185 3.88 -2.37 6.57
N PRO A 186 3.92 -2.23 7.91
CA PRO A 186 2.98 -2.94 8.78
C PRO A 186 1.61 -2.27 8.79
N ASN A 187 0.55 -2.98 8.40
CA ASN A 187 -0.84 -2.57 8.60
C ASN A 187 -1.63 -3.63 9.39
N PRO A 188 -1.70 -3.50 10.73
CA PRO A 188 -2.49 -4.40 11.56
C PRO A 188 -3.99 -4.02 11.59
N SER A 189 -4.41 -2.90 10.98
CA SER A 189 -5.78 -2.39 11.08
C SER A 189 -6.71 -2.99 10.03
N TYR A 190 -6.27 -3.11 8.78
CA TYR A 190 -7.09 -3.62 7.68
C TYR A 190 -6.22 -4.18 6.55
N GLY A 191 -6.86 -4.72 5.51
CA GLY A 191 -6.20 -5.18 4.29
C GLY A 191 -6.81 -6.47 3.75
N ASP A 192 -6.27 -6.98 2.65
CA ASP A 192 -6.75 -8.24 2.05
C ASP A 192 -6.42 -9.48 2.89
N TRP A 193 -5.60 -9.34 3.93
CA TRP A 193 -5.45 -10.40 4.93
C TRP A 193 -6.71 -10.59 5.78
N VAL A 194 -7.57 -9.56 5.89
CA VAL A 194 -8.88 -9.68 6.54
C VAL A 194 -9.86 -10.42 5.64
N SER A 195 -9.97 -10.04 4.37
CA SER A 195 -10.80 -10.77 3.40
C SER A 195 -10.32 -12.20 3.17
N GLY A 196 -9.01 -12.42 3.22
CA GLY A 196 -8.39 -13.74 3.10
C GLY A 196 -8.65 -14.71 4.25
N MET A 197 -9.36 -14.30 5.32
CA MET A 197 -9.74 -15.18 6.43
C MET A 197 -10.81 -16.19 6.04
N ALA A 198 -11.72 -15.84 5.12
CA ALA A 198 -12.79 -16.71 4.65
C ALA A 198 -13.33 -16.24 3.29
N GLN A 199 -13.91 -17.16 2.52
CA GLN A 199 -14.62 -16.80 1.31
C GLN A 199 -15.76 -15.82 1.61
N ASP A 200 -15.89 -14.77 0.79
CA ASP A 200 -16.91 -13.74 0.92
C ASP A 200 -16.95 -13.05 2.30
N TYR A 201 -15.80 -12.94 2.98
CA TYR A 201 -15.71 -12.40 4.35
C TYR A 201 -16.52 -11.12 4.58
N TYR A 202 -16.39 -10.13 3.69
CA TYR A 202 -17.09 -8.85 3.82
C TYR A 202 -18.59 -8.89 3.49
N LYS A 203 -19.08 -9.98 2.86
CA LYS A 203 -20.52 -10.22 2.66
C LYS A 203 -21.18 -10.89 3.86
N GLN A 204 -20.39 -11.37 4.82
CA GLN A 204 -20.89 -12.00 6.05
C GLN A 204 -21.43 -10.95 7.02
N SER A 205 -22.40 -11.33 7.86
CA SER A 205 -22.89 -10.46 8.94
C SER A 205 -21.77 -10.12 9.95
N PRO A 206 -21.87 -9.01 10.70
CA PRO A 206 -20.89 -8.65 11.72
C PRO A 206 -20.62 -9.76 12.73
N GLN A 207 -21.66 -10.48 13.16
CA GLN A 207 -21.55 -11.63 14.07
C GLN A 207 -20.72 -12.75 13.44
N ARG A 208 -20.99 -13.06 12.17
CA ARG A 208 -20.24 -14.10 11.46
C ARG A 208 -18.79 -13.70 11.20
N GLN A 209 -18.53 -12.43 10.89
CA GLN A 209 -17.17 -11.90 10.79
C GLN A 209 -16.39 -12.03 12.11
N LEU A 210 -17.05 -11.81 13.26
CA LEU A 210 -16.46 -12.00 14.58
C LEU A 210 -16.16 -13.48 14.87
N GLU A 211 -17.07 -14.39 14.52
CA GLU A 211 -16.82 -15.83 14.64
C GLU A 211 -15.62 -16.30 13.80
N ILE A 212 -15.52 -15.83 12.56
CA ILE A 212 -14.38 -16.14 11.68
C ILE A 212 -13.08 -15.65 12.30
N LYS A 213 -13.06 -14.41 12.83
CA LYS A 213 -11.91 -13.85 13.55
C LYS A 213 -11.53 -14.69 14.77
N ARG A 214 -12.49 -15.14 15.56
CA ARG A 214 -12.21 -16.00 16.74
C ARG A 214 -11.62 -17.35 16.32
N LYS A 215 -12.17 -17.97 15.27
CA LYS A 215 -11.71 -19.27 14.74
C LYS A 215 -10.34 -19.21 14.08
N SER A 216 -9.88 -18.04 13.64
CA SER A 216 -8.56 -17.88 13.03
C SER A 216 -7.43 -17.71 14.06
N ILE A 217 -7.77 -17.53 15.35
CA ILE A 217 -6.80 -17.46 16.45
C ILE A 217 -6.29 -18.88 16.75
N ARG A 218 -4.98 -19.06 16.69
CA ARG A 218 -4.30 -20.24 17.23
C ARG A 218 -3.96 -19.97 18.68
N SER A 219 -4.46 -20.78 19.61
CA SER A 219 -4.25 -20.61 21.06
C SER A 219 -3.40 -21.75 21.63
N TRP A 220 -2.57 -21.42 22.62
CA TRP A 220 -1.90 -22.40 23.47
C TRP A 220 -2.95 -23.13 24.32
N ALA A 221 -2.76 -24.43 24.55
CA ALA A 221 -3.73 -25.27 25.25
C ALA A 221 -3.67 -25.17 26.78
N GLY A 222 -2.63 -24.53 27.34
CA GLY A 222 -2.29 -24.58 28.77
C GLY A 222 -1.26 -25.67 29.06
#